data_AF-A0A519ELJ5-F1
#
_entry.id   AF-A0A519ELJ5-F1
#
_cell.length_a   1.000
_cell.length_b   1.000
_cell.length_c   1.000
_cell.angle_alpha   90.00
_cell.angle_beta   90.00
_cell.angle_gamma   90.00
#
_symmetry.space_group_name_H-M   'P 1'
#
loop_
_entity.id
_entity.type
_entity.pdbx_description
1 polymer ?
#
loop_
_entity_poly.entity_id
_entity_poly.type
_entity_poly.pdbx_seq_one_letter_code
_entity_poly.pdbx_strand_id
1 'polypeptide(L)'
;MLTWDDEVTPTPSNSASSGLLPNRDAKHPLSQAHAPVSQPALRTLDDVAIAPIAPIAAAASAQSAGQPAVARRVSAADKRIINGHTDVNQLVPFKYKWAWEKYLATCANHWMPQEVNMNRDIALWKDPNGLTEDERRIIKRNLGFFVTADSLAANNIVLGTY
;
A
#
# COMPACT_ATOMS: atom_id res chain seq x y z
N MET A 1 -6.97 16.19 11.72
CA MET A 1 -8.23 15.97 10.96
C MET A 1 -8.73 17.37 10.61
N LEU A 2 -8.84 17.74 9.33
CA LEU A 2 -9.24 19.10 8.96
C LEU A 2 -10.71 19.32 9.38
N THR A 3 -10.89 19.98 10.52
CA THR A 3 -12.18 20.44 11.05
C THR A 3 -12.51 21.77 10.36
N TRP A 4 -13.70 21.85 9.77
CA TRP A 4 -14.09 22.94 8.87
C TRP A 4 -14.82 24.10 9.56
N ASP A 5 -14.79 24.12 10.90
CA ASP A 5 -15.72 24.89 11.74
C ASP A 5 -15.05 25.76 12.83
N ASP A 6 -13.82 26.25 12.62
CA ASP A 6 -13.24 27.23 13.58
C ASP A 6 -13.17 28.64 12.99
N GLU A 7 -13.93 29.56 13.61
CA GLU A 7 -13.88 31.01 13.36
C GLU A 7 -12.54 31.62 13.80
N VAL A 8 -12.01 32.54 12.98
CA VAL A 8 -10.71 33.19 13.20
C VAL A 8 -10.82 34.27 14.29
N THR A 9 -10.34 33.98 15.51
CA THR A 9 -10.03 34.99 16.51
C THR A 9 -8.52 35.30 16.48
N PRO A 10 -8.08 36.56 16.25
CA PRO A 10 -6.65 36.88 16.24
C PRO A 10 -6.16 37.14 17.67
N THR A 11 -5.20 36.34 18.14
CA THR A 11 -4.49 36.58 19.41
C THR A 11 -3.03 36.99 19.12
N PRO A 12 -2.52 38.06 19.74
CA PRO A 12 -1.26 38.70 19.35
C PRO A 12 -0.01 37.91 19.76
N SER A 13 1.07 38.19 19.02
CA SER A 13 2.41 37.63 19.16
C SER A 13 3.06 38.02 20.49
N ASN A 14 3.79 37.07 21.10
CA ASN A 14 4.75 37.39 22.16
C ASN A 14 6.10 36.71 21.86
N SER A 15 7.10 37.55 21.66
CA SER A 15 8.51 37.22 21.52
C SER A 15 9.18 37.05 22.88
N ALA A 16 9.97 35.98 23.09
CA ALA A 16 11.25 36.01 23.83
C ALA A 16 11.84 34.60 24.10
N SER A 17 13.06 34.40 23.57
CA SER A 17 14.26 33.94 24.31
C SER A 17 14.46 32.47 24.73
N SER A 18 15.44 31.86 24.06
CA SER A 18 16.62 31.14 24.60
C SER A 18 16.48 29.94 25.55
N GLY A 19 17.10 28.82 25.13
CA GLY A 19 18.08 28.14 25.99
C GLY A 19 17.97 26.61 26.15
N LEU A 20 19.00 25.93 25.64
CA LEU A 20 19.65 24.71 26.16
C LEU A 20 18.92 23.34 26.16
N LEU A 21 19.55 22.40 25.43
CA LEU A 21 19.53 20.94 25.66
C LEU A 21 20.29 20.60 26.97
N PRO A 22 19.97 19.46 27.63
CA PRO A 22 20.76 18.26 27.34
C PRO A 22 20.00 16.91 27.36
N ASN A 23 20.46 16.06 26.45
CA ASN A 23 20.51 14.60 26.39
C ASN A 23 20.14 13.79 27.66
N ARG A 24 19.27 12.77 27.52
CA ARG A 24 19.36 11.54 28.33
C ARG A 24 18.61 10.32 27.75
N ASP A 25 19.43 9.33 27.39
CA ASP A 25 19.31 7.87 27.55
C ASP A 25 18.13 7.07 26.94
N ALA A 26 18.52 6.26 25.97
CA ALA A 26 17.84 5.09 25.45
C ALA A 26 17.56 4.02 26.53
N LYS A 27 16.44 3.30 26.36
CA LYS A 27 16.29 1.86 26.69
C LYS A 27 15.03 1.28 26.04
N HIS A 28 15.25 0.57 24.94
CA HIS A 28 14.32 -0.40 24.36
C HIS A 28 14.46 -1.73 25.10
N PRO A 29 13.35 -2.44 25.40
CA PRO A 29 13.38 -3.89 25.46
C PRO A 29 12.59 -4.50 24.30
N LEU A 30 13.28 -5.40 23.59
CA LEU A 30 12.69 -6.40 22.71
C LEU A 30 11.83 -7.37 23.55
N SER A 31 10.58 -7.60 23.14
CA SER A 31 9.79 -8.73 23.63
C SER A 31 9.34 -9.60 22.45
N GLN A 32 9.53 -10.90 22.66
CA GLN A 32 9.52 -11.99 21.70
C GLN A 32 8.14 -12.32 21.11
N ALA A 33 8.20 -12.93 19.93
CA ALA A 33 7.11 -13.53 19.18
C ALA A 33 6.35 -14.63 19.95
N HIS A 34 5.04 -14.72 19.72
CA HIS A 34 4.24 -15.93 19.89
C HIS A 34 3.29 -16.05 18.69
N ALA A 35 3.39 -17.15 17.97
CA ALA A 35 2.50 -17.52 16.88
C ALA A 35 1.22 -18.19 17.44
N PRO A 36 0.01 -17.90 16.94
CA PRO A 36 -1.15 -18.71 17.24
C PRO A 36 -1.17 -19.97 16.36
N VAL A 37 -1.21 -21.12 17.04
CA VAL A 37 -1.35 -22.47 16.48
C VAL A 37 -2.74 -22.66 15.86
N SER A 38 -2.78 -23.10 14.61
CA SER A 38 -4.01 -23.53 13.92
C SER A 38 -4.58 -24.81 14.53
N GLN A 39 -5.83 -24.79 14.96
CA GLN A 39 -6.62 -25.98 15.28
C GLN A 39 -7.72 -26.17 14.22
N PRO A 40 -7.88 -27.34 13.60
CA PRO A 40 -9.02 -27.62 12.75
C PRO A 40 -10.22 -28.03 13.63
N ALA A 41 -11.22 -27.16 13.73
CA ALA A 41 -12.51 -27.53 14.30
C ALA A 41 -13.28 -28.39 13.29
N LEU A 42 -13.37 -29.69 13.56
CA LEU A 42 -14.30 -30.63 12.93
C LEU A 42 -15.74 -30.15 13.17
N ARG A 43 -16.43 -29.73 12.11
CA ARG A 43 -17.89 -29.61 12.11
C ARG A 43 -18.48 -30.91 11.58
N THR A 44 -19.05 -31.70 12.48
CA THR A 44 -19.91 -32.85 12.17
C THR A 44 -21.29 -32.34 11.79
N LEU A 45 -21.72 -32.65 10.57
CA LEU A 45 -23.13 -32.68 10.19
C LEU A 45 -23.41 -34.10 9.68
N ASP A 46 -24.15 -34.85 10.49
CA ASP A 46 -24.73 -36.13 10.15
C ASP A 46 -25.79 -35.91 9.07
N ASP A 47 -25.62 -36.53 7.90
CA ASP A 47 -26.75 -36.84 7.01
C ASP A 47 -26.44 -38.10 6.21
N VAL A 48 -27.32 -39.07 6.35
CA VAL A 48 -27.21 -40.45 5.87
C VAL A 48 -27.64 -40.53 4.39
N ALA A 49 -26.72 -40.91 3.52
CA ALA A 49 -27.04 -41.51 2.22
C ALA A 49 -25.90 -42.45 1.78
N ILE A 50 -26.16 -43.76 1.79
CA ILE A 50 -25.21 -44.78 1.32
C ILE A 50 -25.42 -44.98 -0.18
N ALA A 51 -24.42 -44.60 -0.97
CA ALA A 51 -24.29 -44.98 -2.38
C ALA A 51 -22.97 -45.72 -2.59
N PRO A 52 -22.93 -46.80 -3.42
CA PRO A 52 -21.73 -47.62 -3.56
C PRO A 52 -20.64 -46.89 -4.36
N ILE A 53 -19.47 -46.70 -3.75
CA ILE A 53 -18.28 -46.14 -4.40
C ILE A 53 -17.47 -47.29 -5.00
N ALA A 54 -17.36 -47.33 -6.33
CA ALA A 54 -16.41 -48.19 -7.03
C ALA A 54 -14.97 -47.69 -6.78
N PRO A 55 -13.97 -48.59 -6.56
CA PRO A 55 -12.61 -48.16 -6.26
C PRO A 55 -11.96 -47.51 -7.49
N ILE A 56 -11.72 -46.20 -7.40
CA ILE A 56 -10.80 -45.51 -8.31
C ILE A 56 -9.39 -45.90 -7.88
N ALA A 57 -8.68 -46.63 -8.74
CA ALA A 57 -7.27 -46.90 -8.56
C ALA A 57 -6.50 -45.58 -8.49
N ALA A 58 -5.95 -45.27 -7.32
CA ALA A 58 -5.06 -44.14 -7.13
C ALA A 58 -3.76 -44.40 -7.91
N ALA A 59 -3.67 -43.87 -9.12
CA ALA A 59 -2.40 -43.68 -9.79
C ALA A 59 -1.60 -42.68 -8.93
N ALA A 60 -0.66 -43.21 -8.15
CA ALA A 60 0.33 -42.40 -7.46
C ALA A 60 1.12 -41.62 -8.51
N SER A 61 0.73 -40.36 -8.73
CA SER A 61 1.62 -39.40 -9.34
C SER A 61 2.77 -39.22 -8.37
N ALA A 62 3.96 -39.67 -8.76
CA ALA A 62 5.19 -39.34 -8.07
C ALA A 62 5.35 -37.81 -8.14
N GLN A 63 4.77 -37.10 -7.18
CA GLN A 63 5.17 -35.75 -6.86
C GLN A 63 6.62 -35.86 -6.47
N SER A 64 7.51 -35.41 -7.34
CA SER A 64 8.88 -35.10 -6.94
C SER A 64 8.78 -34.11 -5.80
N ALA A 65 8.94 -34.60 -4.57
CA ALA A 65 9.10 -33.74 -3.41
C ALA A 65 10.21 -32.76 -3.77
N GLY A 66 9.83 -31.49 -3.96
CA GLY A 66 10.75 -30.43 -4.32
C GLY A 66 11.84 -30.42 -3.27
N GLN A 67 13.06 -30.80 -3.66
CA GLN A 67 14.24 -30.53 -2.85
C GLN A 67 14.19 -29.05 -2.47
N PRO A 68 14.51 -28.68 -1.21
CA PRO A 68 14.58 -27.27 -0.83
C PRO A 68 15.54 -26.62 -1.83
N ALA A 69 15.01 -25.70 -2.65
CA ALA A 69 15.81 -25.02 -3.63
C ALA A 69 16.93 -24.32 -2.88
N VAL A 70 18.14 -24.89 -2.94
CA VAL A 70 19.34 -24.27 -2.38
C VAL A 70 19.36 -22.86 -2.95
N ALA A 71 19.31 -21.85 -2.07
CA ALA A 71 19.19 -20.45 -2.46
C ALA A 71 20.30 -20.09 -3.45
N ARG A 72 20.00 -20.21 -4.75
CA ARG A 72 20.95 -20.02 -5.83
C ARG A 72 20.95 -18.54 -6.18
N ARG A 73 22.15 -17.97 -6.32
CA ARG A 73 22.29 -16.59 -6.79
C ARG A 73 21.66 -16.46 -8.17
N VAL A 74 20.84 -15.43 -8.35
CA VAL A 74 20.18 -15.13 -9.62
C VAL A 74 21.16 -14.46 -10.58
N SER A 75 21.15 -14.86 -11.86
CA SER A 75 21.89 -14.17 -12.94
C SER A 75 21.05 -13.07 -13.56
N ALA A 76 21.67 -11.92 -13.86
CA ALA A 76 20.97 -10.80 -14.51
C ALA A 76 20.45 -11.16 -15.91
N ALA A 77 21.16 -12.02 -16.66
CA ALA A 77 20.77 -12.38 -18.02
C ALA A 77 19.43 -13.13 -18.05
N ASP A 78 19.12 -13.90 -17.01
CA ASP A 78 17.98 -14.81 -16.94
C ASP A 78 16.68 -14.12 -16.51
N LYS A 79 16.74 -12.95 -15.85
CA LYS A 79 15.55 -12.18 -15.44
C LYS A 79 14.69 -11.80 -16.66
N ARG A 80 13.36 -11.90 -16.56
CA ARG A 80 12.37 -11.51 -17.60
C ARG A 80 11.27 -10.64 -16.96
N ILE A 81 10.66 -9.74 -17.73
CA ILE A 81 9.56 -8.88 -17.24
C ILE A 81 8.28 -9.70 -17.03
N ILE A 82 7.99 -10.58 -17.98
CA ILE A 82 6.88 -11.53 -17.94
C ILE A 82 7.42 -12.96 -18.10
N ASN A 83 6.74 -13.94 -17.53
CA ASN A 83 7.07 -15.37 -17.65
C ASN A 83 8.53 -15.71 -17.28
N GLY A 84 9.09 -15.06 -16.26
CA GLY A 84 10.44 -15.36 -15.75
C GLY A 84 10.45 -16.54 -14.77
N HIS A 85 11.54 -17.31 -14.74
CA HIS A 85 11.70 -18.47 -13.85
C HIS A 85 12.75 -18.26 -12.74
N THR A 86 13.37 -17.09 -12.68
CA THR A 86 14.35 -16.74 -11.63
C THR A 86 13.65 -16.35 -10.32
N ASP A 87 14.31 -16.54 -9.18
CA ASP A 87 13.80 -16.09 -7.88
C ASP A 87 13.53 -14.57 -7.87
N VAL A 88 12.26 -14.19 -7.71
CA VAL A 88 11.78 -12.80 -7.76
C VAL A 88 11.98 -12.04 -6.46
N ASN A 89 12.17 -12.74 -5.34
CA ASN A 89 12.39 -12.12 -4.03
C ASN A 89 13.82 -11.58 -3.89
N GLN A 90 14.74 -11.97 -4.80
CA GLN A 90 16.10 -11.44 -4.88
C GLN A 90 16.19 -10.24 -5.82
N LEU A 91 16.20 -9.04 -5.23
CA LEU A 91 16.25 -7.77 -5.97
C LEU A 91 17.48 -7.69 -6.89
N VAL A 92 18.67 -8.08 -6.41
CA VAL A 92 19.92 -8.04 -7.16
C VAL A 92 20.23 -9.36 -7.86
N PRO A 93 21.00 -9.37 -8.96
CA PRO A 93 21.49 -8.20 -9.71
C PRO A 93 20.39 -7.52 -10.54
N PHE A 94 20.54 -6.21 -10.77
CA PHE A 94 19.59 -5.44 -11.58
C PHE A 94 19.80 -5.69 -13.08
N LYS A 95 18.76 -6.16 -13.78
CA LYS A 95 18.71 -6.23 -15.25
C LYS A 95 18.11 -4.96 -15.87
N TYR A 96 16.96 -4.53 -15.37
CA TYR A 96 16.20 -3.39 -15.88
C TYR A 96 16.54 -2.12 -15.10
N LYS A 97 17.69 -1.50 -15.39
CA LYS A 97 18.18 -0.31 -14.67
C LYS A 97 17.21 0.87 -14.74
N TRP A 98 16.52 1.04 -15.87
CA TRP A 98 15.51 2.09 -16.04
C TRP A 98 14.38 2.01 -15.00
N ALA A 99 13.99 0.81 -14.56
CA ALA A 99 12.94 0.64 -13.56
C ALA A 99 13.41 1.09 -12.18
N TRP A 100 14.67 0.78 -11.85
CA TRP A 100 15.31 1.25 -10.62
C TRP A 100 15.48 2.78 -10.60
N GLU A 101 15.92 3.37 -11.71
CA GLU A 101 16.04 4.82 -11.85
C GLU A 101 14.68 5.52 -11.70
N LYS A 102 13.60 4.93 -12.24
CA LYS A 102 12.24 5.45 -12.06
C LYS A 102 11.77 5.36 -10.61
N TYR A 103 12.05 4.25 -9.92
CA TYR A 103 11.77 4.11 -8.49
C TYR A 103 12.46 5.23 -7.68
N LEU A 104 13.76 5.44 -7.88
CA LEU A 104 14.51 6.48 -7.17
C LEU A 104 13.99 7.89 -7.49
N ALA A 105 13.68 8.17 -8.75
CA ALA A 105 13.12 9.46 -9.16
C ALA A 105 11.77 9.74 -8.46
N THR A 106 10.90 8.73 -8.35
CA THR A 106 9.62 8.87 -7.64
C THR A 106 9.82 9.05 -6.14
N CYS A 107 10.76 8.32 -5.51
CA CYS A 107 11.10 8.52 -4.10
C CYS A 107 11.59 9.96 -3.81
N ALA A 108 12.32 10.57 -4.74
CA ALA A 108 12.76 11.96 -4.62
C ALA A 108 11.62 12.99 -4.78
N ASN A 109 10.46 12.59 -5.30
CA ASN A 109 9.27 13.42 -5.49
C ASN A 109 8.20 13.20 -4.39
N HIS A 110 8.61 12.76 -3.20
CA HIS A 110 7.69 12.61 -2.08
C HIS A 110 7.12 13.97 -1.65
N TRP A 111 5.80 14.03 -1.48
CA TRP A 111 5.07 15.17 -0.92
C TRP A 111 3.87 14.66 -0.13
N MET A 112 3.37 15.47 0.80
CA MET A 112 2.17 15.19 1.59
C MET A 112 1.08 16.22 1.28
N PRO A 113 -0.20 15.81 1.13
CA PRO A 113 -1.28 16.75 0.79
C PRO A 113 -1.43 17.94 1.76
N GLN A 114 -1.11 17.73 3.04
CA GLN A 114 -1.20 18.74 4.08
C GLN A 114 -0.12 19.84 3.97
N GLU A 115 0.90 19.64 3.13
CA GLU A 115 1.96 20.63 2.87
C GLU A 115 1.45 21.81 2.01
N VAL A 116 0.31 21.65 1.33
CA VAL A 116 -0.32 22.71 0.52
C VAL A 116 -1.38 23.42 1.35
N ASN A 117 -1.21 24.74 1.55
CA ASN A 117 -2.17 25.56 2.28
C ASN A 117 -3.44 25.81 1.44
N MET A 118 -4.61 25.47 2.00
CA MET A 118 -5.91 25.60 1.32
C MET A 118 -6.75 26.79 1.79
N ASN A 119 -6.30 27.63 2.74
CA ASN A 119 -7.14 28.65 3.37
C ASN A 119 -7.79 29.63 2.36
N ARG A 120 -7.05 30.01 1.31
CA ARG A 120 -7.55 30.90 0.25
C ARG A 120 -8.62 30.21 -0.61
N ASP A 121 -8.36 28.98 -1.01
CA ASP A 121 -9.28 28.13 -1.78
C ASP A 121 -10.57 27.87 -0.99
N ILE A 122 -10.47 27.68 0.32
CA ILE A 122 -11.60 27.53 1.23
C ILE A 122 -12.45 28.79 1.28
N ALA A 123 -11.82 29.95 1.49
CA ALA A 123 -12.52 31.23 1.51
C ALA A 123 -13.23 31.50 0.18
N LEU A 124 -12.54 31.27 -0.94
CA LEU A 124 -13.09 31.41 -2.29
C LEU A 124 -14.26 30.45 -2.54
N TRP A 125 -14.15 29.20 -2.09
CA TRP A 125 -15.21 28.21 -2.23
C TRP A 125 -16.45 28.57 -1.41
N LYS A 126 -16.28 29.12 -0.19
CA LYS A 126 -17.38 29.51 0.70
C LYS A 126 -18.07 30.82 0.27
N ASP A 127 -17.38 31.73 -0.43
CA ASP A 127 -17.97 32.98 -0.93
C ASP A 127 -19.02 32.74 -2.03
N PRO A 128 -20.30 33.12 -1.84
CA PRO A 128 -21.34 32.97 -2.86
C PRO A 128 -21.01 33.66 -4.20
N ASN A 129 -20.21 34.73 -4.17
CA ASN A 129 -19.79 35.48 -5.37
C ASN A 129 -18.36 35.12 -5.82
N GLY A 130 -17.69 34.18 -5.14
CA GLY A 130 -16.29 33.84 -5.40
C GLY A 130 -16.07 33.06 -6.70
N LEU A 131 -17.03 32.22 -7.09
CA LEU A 131 -16.96 31.42 -8.31
C LEU A 131 -18.33 31.41 -9.00
N THR A 132 -18.33 31.50 -10.32
CA THR A 132 -19.51 31.27 -11.15
C THR A 132 -20.00 29.82 -11.04
N GLU A 133 -21.26 29.56 -11.39
CA GLU A 133 -21.80 28.19 -11.33
C GLU A 133 -21.05 27.23 -12.27
N ASP A 134 -20.62 27.69 -13.44
CA ASP A 134 -19.88 26.84 -14.38
C ASP A 134 -18.47 26.51 -13.87
N GLU A 135 -17.79 27.43 -13.20
CA GLU A 135 -16.51 27.17 -12.53
C GLU A 135 -16.67 26.15 -11.38
N ARG A 136 -17.69 26.32 -10.54
CA ARG A 136 -18.00 25.35 -9.48
C ARG A 136 -18.34 23.98 -10.06
N ARG A 137 -19.07 23.95 -11.17
CA ARG A 137 -19.45 22.71 -11.86
C ARG A 137 -18.25 21.97 -12.40
N ILE A 138 -17.28 22.65 -13.02
CA ILE A 138 -16.09 21.97 -13.53
C ILE A 138 -15.20 21.45 -12.39
N ILE A 139 -15.07 22.19 -11.28
CA ILE A 139 -14.34 21.71 -10.10
C ILE A 139 -15.01 20.45 -9.51
N LYS A 140 -16.32 20.49 -9.28
CA LYS A 140 -17.10 19.33 -8.78
C LYS A 140 -16.92 18.09 -9.67
N ARG A 141 -16.97 18.26 -10.99
CA ARG A 141 -16.81 17.15 -11.95
C ARG A 141 -15.41 16.56 -11.93
N ASN A 142 -14.37 17.40 -11.90
CA ASN A 142 -12.98 16.93 -11.83
C ASN A 142 -12.73 16.19 -10.51
N LEU A 143 -13.15 16.75 -9.37
CA LEU A 143 -13.00 16.09 -8.07
C LEU A 143 -13.75 14.74 -8.02
N GLY A 144 -14.99 14.71 -8.51
CA GLY A 144 -15.78 13.46 -8.57
C GLY A 144 -15.16 12.39 -9.48
N PHE A 145 -14.51 12.78 -10.57
CA PHE A 145 -13.77 11.85 -11.42
C PHE A 145 -12.53 11.30 -10.71
N PHE A 146 -11.65 12.18 -10.21
CA PHE A 146 -10.35 11.76 -9.67
C PHE A 146 -10.45 10.99 -8.35
N VAL A 147 -11.50 11.20 -7.54
CA VAL A 147 -11.66 10.45 -6.28
C VAL A 147 -11.80 8.94 -6.51
N THR A 148 -12.42 8.53 -7.62
CA THR A 148 -12.61 7.12 -7.95
C THR A 148 -11.56 6.62 -8.96
N ALA A 149 -11.15 7.47 -9.91
CA ALA A 149 -10.17 7.11 -10.93
C ALA A 149 -8.82 6.69 -10.33
N ASP A 150 -8.37 7.33 -9.24
CA ASP A 150 -7.13 6.96 -8.56
C ASP A 150 -7.17 5.53 -8.00
N SER A 151 -8.28 5.18 -7.35
CA SER A 151 -8.49 3.81 -6.85
C SER A 151 -8.57 2.78 -7.97
N LEU A 152 -9.18 3.12 -9.12
CA LEU A 152 -9.21 2.24 -10.28
C LEU A 152 -7.81 1.97 -10.84
N ALA A 153 -6.98 3.01 -10.95
CA ALA A 153 -5.60 2.88 -11.42
C ALA A 153 -4.77 2.03 -10.44
N ALA A 154 -4.84 2.32 -9.14
CA ALA A 154 -4.14 1.55 -8.12
C ALA A 154 -4.56 0.07 -8.13
N ASN A 155 -5.87 -0.20 -8.20
CA ASN A 155 -6.40 -1.56 -8.28
C ASN A 155 -5.94 -2.28 -9.55
N ASN A 156 -5.86 -1.59 -10.69
CA ASN A 156 -5.36 -2.19 -11.92
C ASN A 156 -3.89 -2.61 -11.81
N ILE A 157 -3.05 -1.83 -11.14
CA ILE A 157 -1.65 -2.21 -10.92
C ILE A 157 -1.55 -3.44 -9.99
N VAL A 158 -2.31 -3.46 -8.89
CA VAL A 158 -2.25 -4.56 -7.91
C VAL A 158 -2.86 -5.86 -8.45
N LEU A 159 -4.01 -5.79 -9.13
CA LEU A 159 -4.77 -6.98 -9.54
C LEU A 159 -4.57 -7.35 -11.02
N GLY A 160 -4.21 -6.38 -11.86
CA GLY A 160 -4.11 -6.58 -13.31
C GLY A 160 -2.69 -6.78 -13.84
N THR A 161 -1.67 -6.40 -13.06
CA THR A 161 -0.25 -6.59 -13.43
C THR A 161 0.42 -7.74 -12.68
N TYR A 162 -0.16 -8.18 -11.55
CA TYR A 162 0.30 -9.32 -10.76
C TYR A 162 -0.28 -10.63 -11.30
#